data_AF-A0A5C6BPN8-F1
#
_entry.id   AF-A0A5C6BPN8-F1
#
_cell.length_a   1.000
_cell.length_b   1.000
_cell.length_c   1.000
_cell.angle_alpha   90.00
_cell.angle_beta   90.00
_cell.angle_gamma   90.00
#
_symmetry.space_group_name_H-M   'P 1'
#
loop_
_entity.id
_entity.type
_entity.pdbx_description
1 polymer ?
#
loop_
_entity_poly.entity_id
_entity_poly.type
_entity_poly.pdbx_seq_one_letter_code
_entity_poly.pdbx_strand_id
1 'polypeptide(L)'
;MRNRIVNQRTTWMGLGLIFGVAVSYLWPHEPAQAITNSRAEKFEMITCPAATAGNEGVFVFDHITGQVRGAVLDPQAATFTAFYFRNVAQDFDLQNLGGKPQFAIVAGYAQLQNKPGVRVQTAPGIIYVAELTSGMVRSYAFSWERTTRQAALQELTPVSQFPFRQADVQ
;
A
#
# COMPACT_ATOMS: atom_id res chain seq x y z
N MET A 1 -24.25 56.14 30.50
CA MET A 1 -24.54 54.69 30.54
C MET A 1 -24.75 54.15 29.12
N ARG A 2 -23.69 53.93 28.32
CA ARG A 2 -23.85 53.39 26.95
C ARG A 2 -22.58 52.69 26.43
N ASN A 3 -22.09 51.67 27.14
CA ASN A 3 -20.97 50.81 26.68
C ASN A 3 -21.18 49.31 27.02
N ARG A 4 -22.43 48.84 27.17
CA ARG A 4 -22.71 47.43 27.51
C ARG A 4 -23.13 46.53 26.33
N ILE A 5 -23.38 47.09 25.14
CA ILE A 5 -23.95 46.34 24.00
C ILE A 5 -22.88 45.85 23.01
N VAL A 6 -21.70 46.51 22.95
CA VAL A 6 -20.60 46.08 22.07
C VAL A 6 -19.89 44.83 22.59
N ASN A 7 -20.01 44.53 23.90
CA ASN A 7 -19.29 43.43 24.54
C ASN A 7 -19.94 42.05 24.32
N GLN A 8 -21.26 41.98 24.08
CA GLN A 8 -21.92 40.67 23.94
C GLN A 8 -21.53 39.98 22.63
N ARG A 9 -21.53 40.70 21.51
CA ARG A 9 -21.24 40.11 20.18
C ARG A 9 -19.82 39.55 20.09
N THR A 10 -18.84 40.25 20.64
CA THR A 10 -17.44 39.79 20.68
C THR A 10 -17.26 38.61 21.63
N THR A 11 -17.96 38.58 22.78
CA THR A 11 -17.97 37.41 23.68
C THR A 11 -18.58 36.18 23.00
N TRP A 12 -19.68 36.34 22.26
CA TRP A 12 -20.30 35.24 21.50
C TRP A 12 -19.38 34.71 20.38
N MET A 13 -18.63 35.59 19.70
CA MET A 13 -17.62 35.17 18.72
C MET A 13 -16.46 34.40 19.37
N GLY A 14 -15.96 34.86 20.51
CA GLY A 14 -14.90 34.17 21.25
C GLY A 14 -15.34 32.78 21.74
N LEU A 15 -16.56 32.66 22.26
CA LEU A 15 -17.13 31.37 22.69
C LEU A 15 -17.32 30.42 21.50
N GLY A 16 -17.80 30.91 20.36
CA GLY A 16 -17.95 30.11 19.14
C GLY A 16 -16.62 29.59 18.60
N LEU A 17 -15.57 30.40 18.64
CA LEU A 17 -14.22 30.00 18.24
C LEU A 17 -13.68 28.87 19.14
N ILE A 18 -13.77 29.03 20.46
CA ILE A 18 -13.31 28.02 21.43
C ILE A 18 -14.09 26.73 21.26
N PHE A 19 -15.41 26.82 21.07
CA PHE A 19 -16.25 25.66 20.83
C PHE A 19 -15.92 24.95 19.52
N GLY A 20 -15.69 25.69 18.44
CA GLY A 20 -15.26 25.12 17.16
C GLY A 20 -13.93 24.39 17.25
N VAL A 21 -12.96 24.96 17.96
CA VAL A 21 -11.66 24.31 18.22
C VAL A 21 -11.84 23.05 19.06
N ALA A 22 -12.64 23.10 20.13
CA ALA A 22 -12.91 21.94 20.97
C ALA A 22 -13.60 20.80 20.20
N VAL A 23 -14.55 21.11 19.31
CA VAL A 23 -15.21 20.13 18.44
C VAL A 23 -14.24 19.55 17.42
N SER A 24 -13.34 20.36 16.85
CA SER A 24 -12.32 19.85 15.92
C SER A 24 -11.34 18.88 16.57
N TYR A 25 -11.03 19.08 17.86
CA TYR A 25 -10.16 18.17 18.62
C TYR A 25 -10.84 16.84 18.94
N LEU A 26 -12.17 16.85 19.13
CA LEU A 26 -12.98 15.67 19.37
C LEU A 26 -13.41 14.97 18.08
N TRP A 27 -13.18 15.58 16.91
CA TRP A 27 -13.49 14.97 15.63
C TRP A 27 -12.54 13.79 15.40
N PRO A 28 -13.06 12.57 15.15
CA PRO A 28 -12.22 11.42 14.85
C PRO A 28 -11.35 11.76 13.65
N HIS A 29 -10.04 11.83 13.87
CA HIS A 29 -9.09 11.89 12.79
C HIS A 29 -9.01 10.46 12.23
N GLU A 30 -9.30 10.31 10.94
CA GLU A 30 -9.14 9.03 10.26
C GLU A 30 -7.71 8.53 10.50
N PRO A 31 -7.51 7.31 11.00
CA PRO A 31 -6.17 6.82 11.28
C PRO A 31 -5.42 6.78 9.96
N ALA A 32 -4.33 7.55 9.86
CA ALA A 32 -3.35 7.37 8.81
C ALA A 32 -2.87 5.92 8.87
N GLN A 33 -3.37 5.09 7.96
CA GLN A 33 -2.92 3.71 7.82
C GLN A 33 -1.50 3.77 7.26
N ALA A 34 -0.51 3.85 8.14
CA ALA A 34 0.88 3.65 7.77
C ALA A 34 1.01 2.19 7.37
N ILE A 35 1.19 1.96 6.07
CA ILE A 35 1.56 0.66 5.54
C ILE A 35 3.00 0.43 5.98
N THR A 36 3.18 -0.37 7.04
CA THR A 36 4.50 -0.54 7.66
C THR A 36 5.44 -1.24 6.68
N ASN A 37 6.61 -0.65 6.47
CA ASN A 37 7.75 -1.33 5.87
C ASN A 37 8.86 -1.49 6.92
N SER A 38 9.51 -2.64 6.91
CA SER A 38 10.71 -2.89 7.71
C SER A 38 11.80 -3.45 6.81
N ARG A 39 12.94 -2.77 6.77
CA ARG A 39 14.06 -3.10 5.89
C ARG A 39 15.24 -3.63 6.69
N ALA A 40 15.62 -4.87 6.42
CA ALA A 40 16.96 -5.39 6.68
C ALA A 40 17.81 -5.25 5.41
N GLU A 41 19.14 -5.35 5.50
CA GLU A 41 20.04 -5.09 4.35
C GLU A 41 19.70 -5.88 3.08
N LYS A 42 19.24 -7.13 3.23
CA LYS A 42 18.95 -8.05 2.12
C LYS A 42 17.47 -8.26 1.87
N PHE A 43 16.65 -8.13 2.91
CA PHE A 43 15.24 -8.43 2.86
C PHE A 43 14.42 -7.25 3.38
N GLU A 44 13.36 -6.91 2.66
CA GLU A 44 12.38 -5.92 3.08
C GLU A 44 11.02 -6.59 3.25
N MET A 45 10.31 -6.24 4.31
CA MET A 45 8.96 -6.71 4.58
C MET A 45 7.99 -5.54 4.46
N ILE A 46 6.88 -5.78 3.77
CA ILE A 46 5.75 -4.85 3.68
C ILE A 46 4.47 -5.59 4.05
N THR A 47 3.51 -4.84 4.58
CA THR A 47 2.13 -5.33 4.71
C THR A 47 1.25 -4.72 3.62
N CYS A 48 0.18 -5.37 3.20
CA CYS A 48 -0.67 -4.88 2.13
C CYS A 48 -2.13 -5.35 2.32
N PRO A 49 -3.13 -4.46 2.24
CA PRO A 49 -4.53 -4.84 2.43
C PRO A 49 -5.02 -5.89 1.42
N ALA A 50 -5.46 -7.05 1.90
CA ALA A 50 -6.01 -8.13 1.07
C ALA A 50 -7.52 -8.00 0.85
N ALA A 51 -8.23 -7.38 1.80
CA ALA A 51 -9.64 -7.06 1.69
C ALA A 51 -9.97 -5.75 2.41
N THR A 52 -11.13 -5.18 2.11
CA THR A 52 -11.64 -3.98 2.79
C THR A 52 -11.89 -4.22 4.30
N ALA A 53 -12.11 -5.47 4.70
CA ALA A 53 -12.47 -5.85 6.08
C ALA A 53 -11.27 -6.26 6.97
N GLY A 54 -10.11 -5.61 6.79
CA GLY A 54 -8.97 -5.77 7.71
C GLY A 54 -8.13 -7.04 7.53
N ASN A 55 -8.38 -7.85 6.49
CA ASN A 55 -7.45 -8.89 6.09
C ASN A 55 -6.20 -8.26 5.46
N GLU A 56 -5.02 -8.65 5.94
CA GLU A 56 -3.75 -8.11 5.50
C GLU A 56 -2.84 -9.24 4.99
N GLY A 57 -2.19 -8.97 3.86
CA GLY A 57 -1.09 -9.78 3.34
C GLY A 57 0.24 -9.26 3.84
N VAL A 58 1.14 -10.17 4.20
CA VAL A 58 2.54 -9.86 4.50
C VAL A 58 3.39 -10.35 3.33
N PHE A 59 4.25 -9.48 2.82
CA PHE A 59 5.15 -9.79 1.71
C PHE A 59 6.59 -9.52 2.12
N VAL A 60 7.46 -10.46 1.79
CA VAL A 60 8.90 -10.38 1.95
C VAL A 60 9.53 -10.29 0.57
N PHE A 61 10.40 -9.31 0.42
CA PHE A 61 11.14 -9.02 -0.79
C PHE A 61 12.64 -9.24 -0.57
N ASP A 62 13.27 -9.94 -1.50
CA ASP A 62 14.72 -10.15 -1.55
C ASP A 62 15.36 -9.15 -2.52
N HIS A 63 16.15 -8.20 -1.98
CA HIS A 63 16.84 -7.19 -2.78
C HIS A 63 17.96 -7.77 -3.67
N ILE A 64 18.41 -9.01 -3.43
CA ILE A 64 19.47 -9.65 -4.22
C ILE A 64 18.88 -10.32 -5.46
N THR A 65 17.80 -11.07 -5.29
CA THR A 65 17.19 -11.86 -6.38
C THR A 65 16.04 -11.13 -7.07
N GLY A 66 15.46 -10.11 -6.44
CA GLY A 66 14.20 -9.50 -6.87
C GLY A 66 13.00 -10.41 -6.65
N GLN A 67 13.11 -11.42 -5.81
CA GLN A 67 11.98 -12.30 -5.51
C GLN A 67 11.07 -11.66 -4.45
N VAL A 68 9.78 -11.59 -4.75
CA VAL A 68 8.71 -11.32 -3.77
C VAL A 68 8.07 -12.65 -3.42
N ARG A 69 7.84 -12.88 -2.12
CA ARG A 69 6.97 -13.94 -1.59
C ARG A 69 6.03 -13.33 -0.57
N GLY A 70 4.80 -13.79 -0.50
CA GLY A 70 3.89 -13.31 0.53
C GLY A 70 2.78 -14.27 0.85
N ALA A 71 2.05 -13.94 1.90
CA ALA A 71 0.88 -14.68 2.30
C ALA A 71 -0.15 -13.80 3.00
N VAL A 72 -1.42 -14.18 2.93
CA VAL A 72 -2.51 -13.50 3.65
C VAL A 72 -2.88 -14.30 4.88
N LEU A 73 -2.92 -13.60 6.02
CA LEU A 73 -3.38 -14.16 7.29
C LEU A 73 -4.91 -14.18 7.30
N ASP A 74 -5.49 -15.35 7.57
CA ASP A 74 -6.90 -15.42 7.95
C ASP A 74 -7.03 -15.25 9.47
N PRO A 75 -7.60 -14.13 9.97
CA PRO A 75 -7.73 -13.89 11.40
C PRO A 75 -8.68 -14.86 12.10
N GLN A 76 -9.60 -15.51 11.38
CA GLN A 76 -10.49 -16.51 11.97
C GLN A 76 -9.79 -17.85 12.17
N ALA A 77 -8.98 -18.27 11.20
CA ALA A 77 -8.24 -19.52 11.26
C ALA A 77 -6.87 -19.39 11.94
N ALA A 78 -6.44 -18.15 12.25
CA ALA A 78 -5.13 -17.82 12.82
C ALA A 78 -3.95 -18.45 12.02
N THR A 79 -4.09 -18.55 10.70
CA THR A 79 -3.11 -19.18 9.82
C THR A 79 -3.03 -18.49 8.47
N PHE A 80 -1.91 -18.67 7.77
CA PHE A 80 -1.74 -18.18 6.40
C PHE A 80 -2.46 -19.08 5.41
N THR A 81 -3.33 -18.51 4.58
CA THR A 81 -4.26 -19.27 3.73
C THR A 81 -4.04 -19.08 2.23
N ALA A 82 -3.58 -17.90 1.81
CA ALA A 82 -3.25 -17.59 0.41
C ALA A 82 -1.78 -17.23 0.29
N PHE A 83 -1.08 -17.79 -0.69
CA PHE A 83 0.36 -17.64 -0.87
C PHE A 83 0.68 -17.07 -2.24
N TYR A 84 1.65 -16.16 -2.30
CA TYR A 84 2.03 -15.44 -3.51
C TYR A 84 3.53 -15.49 -3.75
N PHE A 85 3.92 -15.43 -5.02
CA PHE A 85 5.30 -15.25 -5.42
C PHE A 85 5.39 -14.43 -6.72
N ARG A 86 6.54 -13.80 -6.96
CA ARG A 86 6.93 -13.28 -8.27
C ARG A 86 8.42 -12.96 -8.27
N ASN A 87 9.10 -13.17 -9.39
CA ASN A 87 10.42 -12.60 -9.61
C ASN A 87 10.25 -11.24 -10.31
N VAL A 88 10.30 -10.14 -9.57
CA VAL A 88 10.07 -8.80 -10.15
C VAL A 88 11.28 -8.33 -10.94
N ALA A 89 12.49 -8.85 -10.68
CA ALA A 89 13.67 -8.49 -11.47
C ALA A 89 13.52 -8.86 -12.95
N GLN A 90 12.77 -9.92 -13.27
CA GLN A 90 12.47 -10.33 -14.64
C GLN A 90 11.52 -9.36 -15.36
N ASP A 91 10.81 -8.52 -14.62
CA ASP A 91 9.94 -7.52 -15.21
C ASP A 91 10.69 -6.26 -15.62
N PHE A 92 11.87 -6.03 -15.07
CA PHE A 92 12.69 -4.89 -15.43
C PHE A 92 13.66 -5.30 -16.55
N ASP A 93 13.88 -4.43 -17.55
CA ASP A 93 14.84 -4.67 -18.65
C ASP A 93 16.29 -4.51 -18.16
N LEU A 94 16.68 -5.32 -17.17
CA LEU A 94 17.95 -5.23 -16.45
C LEU A 94 19.17 -5.63 -17.29
N GLN A 95 18.96 -6.34 -18.41
CA GLN A 95 20.03 -6.86 -19.24
C GLN A 95 20.90 -5.76 -19.86
N ASN A 96 20.32 -4.57 -20.07
CA ASN A 96 20.99 -3.43 -20.68
C ASN A 96 21.49 -2.41 -19.63
N LEU A 97 21.23 -2.66 -18.35
CA LEU A 97 21.55 -1.74 -17.26
C LEU A 97 22.83 -2.23 -16.59
N GLY A 98 23.93 -1.52 -16.84
CA GLY A 98 25.21 -1.80 -16.20
C GLY A 98 25.10 -1.72 -14.67
N GLY A 99 25.71 -2.67 -13.97
CA GLY A 99 25.78 -2.69 -12.51
C GLY A 99 24.75 -3.60 -11.83
N LYS A 100 24.77 -3.61 -10.50
CA LYS A 100 23.84 -4.42 -9.69
C LYS A 100 22.50 -3.67 -9.57
N PRO A 101 21.35 -4.31 -9.88
CA PRO A 101 20.05 -3.68 -9.72
C PRO A 101 19.80 -3.33 -8.25
N GLN A 102 19.15 -2.20 -8.03
CA GLN A 102 18.78 -1.72 -6.71
C GLN A 102 17.27 -1.58 -6.65
N PHE A 103 16.65 -2.10 -5.60
CA PHE A 103 15.20 -2.15 -5.53
C PHE A 103 14.68 -1.44 -4.29
N ALA A 104 13.51 -0.84 -4.40
CA ALA A 104 12.69 -0.38 -3.30
C ALA A 104 11.28 -0.95 -3.47
N ILE A 105 10.63 -1.33 -2.37
CA ILE A 105 9.28 -1.87 -2.37
C ILE A 105 8.40 -1.11 -1.38
N VAL A 106 7.14 -0.90 -1.75
CA VAL A 106 6.14 -0.32 -0.87
C VAL A 106 4.78 -0.88 -1.23
N ALA A 107 3.87 -0.94 -0.27
CA ALA A 107 2.47 -1.23 -0.56
C ALA A 107 1.63 0.05 -0.54
N GLY A 108 0.53 0.02 -1.27
CA GLY A 108 -0.45 1.11 -1.33
C GLY A 108 -1.86 0.57 -1.40
N TYR A 109 -2.80 1.49 -1.51
CA TYR A 109 -4.21 1.19 -1.71
C TYR A 109 -4.64 1.64 -3.10
N ALA A 110 -5.09 0.70 -3.93
CA ALA A 110 -5.65 0.97 -5.24
C ALA A 110 -6.74 -0.09 -5.54
N GLN A 111 -8.01 0.30 -5.40
CA GLN A 111 -9.12 -0.59 -5.68
C GLN A 111 -9.31 -0.74 -7.19
N LEU A 112 -8.66 -1.76 -7.76
CA LEU A 112 -8.76 -2.07 -9.19
C LEU A 112 -10.17 -2.56 -9.55
N GLN A 113 -10.70 -2.05 -10.65
CA GLN A 113 -11.98 -2.51 -11.16
C GLN A 113 -11.86 -3.97 -11.60
N ASN A 114 -12.67 -4.85 -11.01
CA ASN A 114 -12.73 -6.24 -11.47
C ASN A 114 -13.24 -6.29 -12.92
N LYS A 115 -12.61 -7.13 -13.74
CA LYS A 115 -13.07 -7.36 -15.11
C LYS A 115 -14.46 -8.01 -15.10
N PRO A 116 -15.38 -7.64 -16.01
CA PRO A 116 -16.68 -8.28 -16.12
C PRO A 116 -16.54 -9.81 -16.26
N GLY A 117 -17.28 -10.57 -15.44
CA GLY A 117 -17.29 -12.04 -15.50
C GLY A 117 -16.23 -12.76 -14.64
N VAL A 118 -15.30 -12.05 -14.00
CA VAL A 118 -14.31 -12.64 -13.08
C VAL A 118 -14.89 -12.69 -11.66
N ARG A 119 -14.97 -13.89 -11.07
CA ARG A 119 -15.49 -14.08 -9.70
C ARG A 119 -14.47 -13.79 -8.60
N VAL A 120 -13.17 -13.91 -8.91
CA VAL A 120 -12.12 -13.66 -7.94
C VAL A 120 -11.90 -12.15 -7.82
N GLN A 121 -12.17 -11.62 -6.63
CA GLN A 121 -12.00 -10.20 -6.35
C GLN A 121 -10.51 -9.85 -6.26
N THR A 122 -10.10 -8.82 -7.01
CA THR A 122 -8.78 -8.23 -6.85
C THR A 122 -8.71 -7.56 -5.47
N ALA A 123 -7.62 -7.81 -4.74
CA ALA A 123 -7.40 -7.16 -3.46
C ALA A 123 -7.33 -5.64 -3.65
N PRO A 124 -7.79 -4.84 -2.67
CA PRO A 124 -7.67 -3.39 -2.75
C PRO A 124 -6.24 -2.89 -2.54
N GLY A 125 -5.35 -3.74 -1.99
CA GLY A 125 -3.94 -3.46 -1.86
C GLY A 125 -3.19 -3.67 -3.17
N ILE A 126 -2.18 -2.82 -3.39
CA ILE A 126 -1.28 -2.89 -4.53
C ILE A 126 0.17 -2.82 -4.05
N ILE A 127 1.05 -3.59 -4.69
CA ILE A 127 2.48 -3.60 -4.37
C ILE A 127 3.21 -2.80 -5.45
N TYR A 128 3.96 -1.78 -5.05
CA TYR A 128 4.83 -1.02 -5.93
C TYR A 128 6.27 -1.45 -5.71
N VAL A 129 6.98 -1.71 -6.81
CA VAL A 129 8.41 -1.95 -6.79
C VAL A 129 9.07 -0.94 -7.72
N ALA A 130 10.02 -0.18 -7.18
CA ALA A 130 10.90 0.66 -7.97
C ALA A 130 12.23 -0.07 -8.15
N GLU A 131 12.72 -0.11 -9.39
CA GLU A 131 14.09 -0.49 -9.66
C GLU A 131 14.90 0.78 -9.97
N LEU A 132 15.82 1.07 -9.06
CA LEU A 132 16.50 2.34 -8.94
C LEU A 132 17.60 2.52 -9.98
N THR A 133 18.06 1.47 -10.67
CA THR A 133 19.08 1.56 -11.74
C THR A 133 18.44 1.76 -13.13
N SER A 134 17.26 1.22 -13.38
CA SER A 134 16.44 1.49 -14.58
C SER A 134 15.71 2.82 -14.44
N GLY A 135 15.37 3.20 -13.21
CA GLY A 135 14.49 4.33 -12.97
C GLY A 135 13.03 4.04 -13.24
N MET A 136 12.63 2.78 -13.18
CA MET A 136 11.28 2.34 -13.46
C MET A 136 10.56 1.94 -12.17
N VAL A 137 9.27 2.27 -12.10
CA VAL A 137 8.36 1.74 -11.09
C VAL A 137 7.37 0.81 -11.77
N ARG A 138 7.11 -0.34 -11.16
CA ARG A 138 6.07 -1.29 -11.55
C ARG A 138 5.11 -1.53 -10.39
N SER A 139 3.87 -1.83 -10.74
CA SER A 139 2.79 -2.12 -9.79
C SER A 139 2.25 -3.53 -10.00
N TYR A 140 1.91 -4.19 -8.89
CA TYR A 140 1.50 -5.58 -8.85
C TYR A 140 0.24 -5.75 -8.01
N ALA A 141 -0.75 -6.41 -8.60
CA ALA A 141 -1.97 -6.80 -7.94
C ALA A 141 -1.91 -8.27 -7.50
N PHE A 142 -2.74 -8.59 -6.51
CA PHE A 142 -3.02 -9.95 -6.10
C PHE A 142 -4.51 -10.10 -5.86
N SER A 143 -5.00 -11.32 -5.95
CA SER A 143 -6.40 -11.63 -5.67
C SER A 143 -6.48 -12.45 -4.41
N TRP A 144 -7.48 -12.18 -3.58
CA TRP A 144 -7.71 -12.94 -2.36
C TRP A 144 -9.18 -13.32 -2.25
N GLU A 145 -9.40 -14.59 -1.92
CA GLU A 145 -10.71 -15.11 -1.56
C GLU A 145 -10.59 -15.90 -0.26
N ARG A 146 -11.59 -15.75 0.61
CA ARG A 146 -11.67 -16.57 1.81
C ARG A 146 -12.14 -17.96 1.41
N THR A 147 -11.25 -18.94 1.45
CA THR A 147 -11.55 -20.34 1.13
C THR A 147 -11.18 -21.25 2.28
N THR A 148 -11.95 -22.32 2.48
CA THR A 148 -11.70 -23.35 3.50
C THR A 148 -10.61 -24.33 3.06
N ARG A 149 -10.26 -24.32 1.76
CA ARG A 149 -9.22 -25.18 1.18
C ARG A 149 -7.89 -24.41 1.14
N GLN A 150 -6.78 -25.10 1.35
CA GLN A 150 -5.46 -24.51 1.15
C GLN A 150 -5.33 -23.99 -0.29
N ALA A 151 -5.11 -22.69 -0.45
CA ALA A 151 -5.00 -22.07 -1.76
C ALA A 151 -3.69 -22.50 -2.43
N ALA A 152 -3.73 -22.67 -3.76
CA ALA A 152 -2.53 -22.89 -4.54
C ALA A 152 -1.62 -21.64 -4.49
N LEU A 153 -0.31 -21.85 -4.66
CA LEU A 153 0.64 -20.76 -4.80
C LEU A 153 0.31 -19.95 -6.06
N GLN A 154 0.03 -18.65 -5.91
CA GLN A 154 -0.37 -17.76 -6.99
C GLN A 154 0.74 -16.77 -7.35
N GLU A 155 0.82 -16.38 -8.63
CA GLU A 155 1.76 -15.34 -9.05
C GLU A 155 1.14 -13.93 -8.88
N LEU A 156 1.94 -12.97 -8.43
CA LEU A 156 1.54 -11.56 -8.46
C LEU A 156 1.33 -11.10 -9.91
N THR A 157 0.26 -10.36 -10.15
CA THR A 157 -0.12 -9.91 -11.50
C THR A 157 0.41 -8.50 -11.77
N PRO A 158 1.27 -8.29 -12.79
CA PRO A 158 1.69 -6.94 -13.19
C PRO A 158 0.48 -6.11 -13.66
N VAL A 159 0.42 -4.85 -13.22
CA VAL A 159 -0.71 -3.95 -13.51
C VAL A 159 -0.28 -2.84 -14.46
N SER A 160 0.72 -2.05 -14.07
CA SER A 160 1.18 -0.88 -14.81
C SER A 160 2.61 -0.51 -14.42
N GLN A 161 3.24 0.32 -15.24
CA GLN A 161 4.59 0.82 -15.04
C GLN A 161 4.74 2.30 -15.44
N PHE A 162 5.69 3.00 -14.84
CA PHE A 162 6.10 4.34 -15.29
C PHE A 162 7.58 4.61 -14.95
N PRO A 163 8.28 5.45 -15.75
CA PRO A 163 9.63 5.92 -15.42
C PRO A 163 9.57 7.05 -14.38
N PHE A 164 10.37 6.96 -13.32
CA PHE A 164 10.62 8.06 -12.37
C PHE A 164 11.93 8.81 -12.67
N ARG A 165 12.82 8.22 -13.47
CA ARG A 165 13.94 8.91 -14.11
C ARG A 165 14.02 8.52 -15.58
N GLN A 166 14.48 9.43 -16.43
CA GLN A 166 14.87 9.04 -17.78
C GLN A 166 16.16 8.22 -17.63
N ALA A 167 16.21 7.02 -18.20
CA ALA A 167 17.50 6.40 -18.45
C ALA A 167 18.19 7.32 -19.46
N ASP A 168 19.28 7.99 -19.05
CA ASP A 168 20.12 8.70 -20.00
C ASP A 168 20.58 7.66 -21.04
N VAL A 169 19.97 7.71 -22.22
CA VAL A 169 20.40 6.92 -23.37
C VAL A 169 21.74 7.53 -23.79
N GLN A 170 22.84 6.93 -23.35
CA GLN A 170 24.17 7.15 -23.91
C GLN A 170 24.39 6.24 -25.11
#